data_AF-A0A2S2R4F9-F1
#
_entry.id   AF-A0A2S2R4F9-F1
#
_cell.length_a   1.000
_cell.length_b   1.000
_cell.length_c   1.000
_cell.angle_alpha   90.00
_cell.angle_beta   90.00
_cell.angle_gamma   90.00
#
_symmetry.space_group_name_H-M   'P 1'
#
loop_
_entity.id
_entity.type
_entity.pdbx_description
1 polymer ?
#
loop_
_entity_poly.entity_id
_entity_poly.type
_entity_poly.pdbx_seq_one_letter_code
_entity_poly.pdbx_strand_id
1 'polypeptide(L)'
;MADLCIICSKQLSDGDIVQVDRGLQTLIKASIERGDGKDAPMMNVSSIKVHVNCRIVSSITAFKRKRENEGATSSPPKSRVRTTFYFKKLCFICGLEADVVKEKKSKNVRDLISCVSTINFKDNILELPDKKGDDVLKTVKKRISFEIDLVAAEARYHQKCFRKLHNPGTGEKKSRPQNNIDAAMENVFSYIENHEDCQFTLSELKQTLTDYKPDDKTIKIKLEEKYSDRIVITAKIPGPTMYYFFPRPSL
;
A
#
# COMPACT_ATOMS: atom_id res chain seq x y z
N MET A 1 -40.82 -27.75 41.00
CA MET A 1 -40.22 -28.29 39.76
C MET A 1 -38.97 -27.49 39.51
N ALA A 2 -37.82 -28.15 39.35
CA ALA A 2 -36.53 -27.46 39.44
C ALA A 2 -36.30 -26.56 38.22
N ASP A 3 -36.30 -25.24 38.44
CA ASP A 3 -35.93 -24.22 37.45
C ASP A 3 -34.41 -24.22 37.23
N LEU A 4 -33.88 -25.31 36.68
CA LEU A 4 -32.45 -25.51 36.44
C LEU A 4 -32.15 -25.49 34.94
N CYS A 5 -31.10 -24.77 34.56
CA CYS A 5 -30.57 -24.76 33.20
C CYS A 5 -29.90 -26.11 32.89
N ILE A 6 -30.40 -26.81 31.87
CA ILE A 6 -29.90 -28.16 31.48
C ILE A 6 -28.42 -28.14 31.04
N ILE A 7 -27.89 -26.97 30.63
CA ILE A 7 -26.51 -26.85 30.14
C ILE A 7 -25.51 -26.66 31.28
N CYS A 8 -25.84 -25.87 32.32
CA CYS A 8 -24.92 -25.57 33.42
C CYS A 8 -25.37 -26.11 34.78
N SER A 9 -26.54 -26.74 34.84
CA SER A 9 -27.19 -27.25 36.06
C SER A 9 -27.35 -26.22 37.18
N LYS A 10 -27.32 -24.92 36.84
CA LYS A 10 -27.56 -23.79 37.75
C LYS A 10 -29.01 -23.31 37.66
N GLN A 11 -29.47 -22.57 38.67
CA GLN A 11 -30.82 -22.01 38.68
C GLN A 11 -31.02 -21.04 37.52
N LEU A 12 -32.19 -21.07 36.91
CA LEU A 12 -32.58 -20.19 35.80
C LEU A 12 -32.69 -18.72 36.25
N SER A 13 -32.80 -18.46 37.55
CA SER A 13 -32.78 -17.12 38.15
C SER A 13 -31.41 -16.44 38.10
N ASP A 14 -30.33 -17.18 37.82
CA ASP A 14 -28.95 -16.65 37.85
C ASP A 14 -28.58 -15.84 36.59
N GLY A 15 -29.50 -15.67 35.63
CA GLY A 15 -29.27 -14.82 34.45
C GLY A 15 -30.38 -14.84 33.42
N ASP A 16 -30.14 -14.21 32.27
CA ASP A 16 -31.13 -14.13 31.19
C ASP A 16 -31.46 -15.52 30.64
N ILE A 17 -32.75 -15.83 30.57
CA ILE A 17 -33.27 -17.13 30.11
C ILE A 17 -33.79 -16.99 28.68
N VAL A 18 -33.53 -18.01 27.87
CA VAL A 18 -34.16 -18.19 26.56
C VAL A 18 -34.83 -19.56 26.48
N GLN A 19 -36.06 -19.58 25.97
CA GLN A 19 -36.75 -20.82 25.61
C GLN A 19 -36.35 -21.21 24.18
N VAL A 20 -35.97 -22.46 23.99
CA VAL A 20 -35.51 -22.99 22.70
C VAL A 20 -36.45 -24.07 22.22
N ASP A 21 -37.26 -23.76 21.20
CA ASP A 21 -38.17 -24.71 20.55
C ASP A 21 -37.59 -25.19 19.21
N ARG A 22 -37.28 -24.27 18.28
CA ARG A 22 -36.79 -24.59 16.91
C ARG A 22 -35.31 -24.96 16.85
N GLY A 23 -34.53 -24.72 17.91
CA GLY A 23 -33.07 -24.90 17.94
C GLY A 23 -32.60 -26.14 18.71
N LEU A 24 -33.53 -27.00 19.15
CA LEU A 24 -33.23 -28.12 20.05
C LEU A 24 -32.38 -29.21 19.38
N GLN A 25 -32.69 -29.55 18.13
CA GLN A 25 -31.92 -30.54 17.34
C GLN A 25 -30.44 -30.13 17.20
N THR A 26 -30.17 -28.83 17.02
CA THR A 26 -28.80 -28.32 16.96
C THR A 26 -28.10 -28.43 18.31
N LEU A 27 -28.80 -28.21 19.43
CA LEU A 27 -28.24 -28.37 20.78
C LEU A 27 -27.96 -29.84 21.13
N ILE A 28 -28.85 -30.76 20.74
CA ILE A 28 -28.66 -32.21 20.89
C ILE A 28 -27.43 -32.65 20.10
N LYS A 29 -27.35 -32.31 18.81
CA LYS A 29 -26.18 -32.61 17.98
C LYS A 29 -24.90 -32.03 18.58
N ALA A 30 -24.96 -30.80 19.08
CA ALA A 30 -23.83 -30.15 19.73
C ALA A 30 -23.37 -30.89 21.00
N SER A 31 -24.32 -31.42 21.78
CA SER A 31 -24.06 -32.19 22.99
C SER A 31 -23.44 -33.56 22.69
N ILE A 32 -23.97 -34.27 21.68
CA ILE A 32 -23.40 -35.53 21.17
C ILE A 32 -21.95 -35.30 20.68
N GLU A 33 -21.70 -34.25 19.89
CA GLU A 33 -20.36 -33.93 19.38
C GLU A 33 -19.37 -33.56 20.50
N ARG A 34 -19.85 -33.01 21.62
CA ARG A 34 -19.03 -32.71 22.80
C ARG A 34 -18.80 -33.91 23.70
N GLY A 35 -19.67 -34.93 23.64
CA GLY A 35 -19.67 -36.05 24.58
C GLY A 35 -19.96 -35.61 26.02
N ASP A 36 -20.75 -34.55 26.23
CA ASP A 36 -21.02 -34.00 27.56
C ASP A 36 -22.22 -34.62 28.28
N GLY A 37 -22.89 -35.59 27.65
CA GLY A 37 -24.00 -36.37 28.23
C GLY A 37 -25.27 -35.57 28.50
N LYS A 38 -25.39 -34.36 27.92
CA LYS A 38 -26.53 -33.45 28.11
C LYS A 38 -27.60 -33.59 27.03
N ASP A 39 -27.40 -34.51 26.10
CA ASP A 39 -28.26 -34.83 24.96
C ASP A 39 -29.47 -35.68 25.39
N ALA A 40 -29.25 -36.67 26.28
CA ALA A 40 -30.29 -37.56 26.78
C ALA A 40 -31.53 -36.83 27.36
N PRO A 41 -31.40 -35.81 28.24
CA PRO A 41 -32.57 -35.07 28.74
C PRO A 41 -33.20 -34.14 27.69
N MET A 42 -32.49 -33.82 26.59
CA MET A 42 -32.99 -32.94 25.53
C MET A 42 -33.76 -33.70 24.43
N MET A 43 -33.56 -35.02 24.27
CA MET A 43 -34.23 -35.81 23.22
C MET A 43 -35.74 -35.99 23.44
N ASN A 44 -36.21 -35.92 24.69
CA ASN A 44 -37.60 -36.25 25.05
C ASN A 44 -38.48 -35.03 25.34
N VAL A 45 -38.04 -33.81 24.98
CA VAL A 45 -38.74 -32.55 25.30
C VAL A 45 -38.95 -31.71 24.05
N SER A 46 -40.06 -30.98 23.98
CA SER A 46 -40.39 -30.11 22.84
C SER A 46 -39.80 -28.70 22.96
N SER A 47 -39.44 -28.29 24.18
CA SER A 47 -38.83 -27.00 24.47
C SER A 47 -37.97 -27.09 25.73
N ILE A 48 -36.88 -26.33 25.78
CA ILE A 48 -36.03 -26.22 26.97
C ILE A 48 -35.74 -24.76 27.31
N LYS A 49 -35.69 -24.45 28.60
CA LYS A 49 -35.23 -23.17 29.12
C LYS A 49 -33.75 -23.27 29.47
N VAL A 50 -32.95 -22.39 28.88
CA VAL A 50 -31.51 -22.32 29.12
C VAL A 50 -31.08 -20.87 29.28
N HIS A 51 -29.98 -20.62 29.97
CA HIS A 51 -29.41 -19.27 29.97
C HIS A 51 -28.97 -18.86 28.56
N VAL A 52 -29.15 -17.59 28.21
CA VAL A 52 -28.70 -17.01 26.93
C VAL A 52 -27.21 -17.30 26.73
N ASN A 53 -26.40 -17.09 27.77
CA ASN A 53 -24.97 -17.36 27.70
C ASN A 53 -24.68 -18.86 27.51
N CYS A 54 -25.42 -19.73 28.21
CA CYS A 54 -25.32 -21.18 28.04
C CYS A 54 -25.61 -21.61 26.61
N ARG A 55 -26.62 -21.04 25.95
CA ARG A 55 -26.96 -21.31 24.54
C ARG A 55 -25.82 -20.92 23.58
N ILE A 56 -25.13 -19.81 23.86
CA ILE A 56 -24.00 -19.35 23.04
C ILE A 56 -22.81 -20.29 23.21
N VAL A 57 -22.43 -20.62 24.45
CA VAL A 57 -21.25 -21.45 24.73
C VAL A 57 -21.44 -22.93 24.42
N SER A 58 -22.69 -23.43 24.43
CA SER A 58 -23.01 -24.80 24.06
C SER A 58 -23.21 -24.99 22.55
N SER A 59 -22.94 -23.97 21.73
CA SER A 59 -22.94 -24.13 20.29
C SER A 59 -21.68 -24.88 19.82
N ILE A 60 -21.80 -25.70 18.78
CA ILE A 60 -20.66 -26.41 18.15
C ILE A 60 -19.56 -25.43 17.77
N THR A 61 -19.95 -24.26 17.26
CA THR A 61 -19.03 -23.19 16.85
C THR A 61 -18.22 -22.66 18.03
N ALA A 62 -18.82 -22.49 19.21
CA ALA A 62 -18.11 -22.07 20.41
C ALA A 62 -17.14 -23.16 20.92
N PHE A 63 -17.53 -24.44 20.83
CA PHE A 63 -16.67 -25.56 21.22
C PHE A 63 -15.45 -25.74 20.31
N LYS A 64 -15.63 -25.64 18.98
CA LYS A 64 -14.52 -25.70 18.01
C LYS A 64 -13.50 -24.59 18.26
N ARG A 65 -13.97 -23.36 18.51
CA ARG A 65 -13.12 -22.22 18.88
C ARG A 65 -12.33 -22.46 20.17
N LYS A 66 -12.88 -23.20 21.13
CA LYS A 66 -12.19 -23.51 22.39
C LYS A 66 -11.08 -24.54 22.20
N ARG A 67 -11.33 -25.60 21.42
CA ARG A 67 -10.31 -26.62 21.07
C ARG A 67 -9.15 -26.05 20.25
N GLU A 68 -9.43 -25.15 19.32
CA GLU A 68 -8.39 -24.46 18.53
C GLU A 68 -7.47 -23.58 19.40
N ASN A 69 -7.99 -23.11 20.56
CA ASN A 69 -7.24 -22.27 21.49
C ASN A 69 -6.48 -23.08 22.56
N GLU A 70 -6.91 -24.31 22.85
CA GLU A 70 -6.28 -25.21 23.85
C GLU A 70 -5.08 -26.00 23.30
N GLY A 71 -4.90 -26.05 21.97
CA GLY A 71 -3.74 -26.68 21.32
C GLY A 71 -2.53 -25.77 21.06
N ALA A 72 -2.65 -24.47 21.33
CA ALA A 72 -1.58 -23.50 21.10
C ALA A 72 -1.04 -22.96 22.43
N THR A 73 0.14 -23.43 22.84
CA THR A 73 1.02 -22.70 23.77
C THR A 73 1.54 -21.43 23.10
N SER A 74 0.63 -20.50 22.85
CA SER A 74 0.97 -19.12 22.59
C SER A 74 -0.01 -18.28 23.38
N SER A 75 0.54 -17.40 24.21
CA SER A 75 -0.15 -16.38 25.00
C SER A 75 -1.49 -15.95 24.38
N PRO A 76 -2.54 -15.68 25.20
CA PRO A 76 -3.83 -15.24 24.68
C PRO A 76 -3.57 -14.14 23.65
N PRO A 77 -4.17 -14.19 22.45
CA PRO A 77 -4.10 -13.03 21.57
C PRO A 77 -4.70 -11.93 22.42
N LYS A 78 -3.84 -11.01 22.91
CA LYS A 78 -4.26 -9.76 23.52
C LYS A 78 -5.43 -9.33 22.67
N SER A 79 -6.61 -9.18 23.26
CA SER A 79 -7.74 -8.48 22.63
C SER A 79 -7.09 -7.34 21.87
N ARG A 80 -6.94 -7.53 20.55
CA ARG A 80 -6.09 -6.65 19.77
C ARG A 80 -6.96 -5.44 19.72
N VAL A 81 -6.66 -4.48 20.60
CA VAL A 81 -7.33 -3.20 20.72
C VAL A 81 -7.64 -2.82 19.29
N ARG A 82 -8.93 -2.80 18.95
CA ARG A 82 -9.39 -2.23 17.70
C ARG A 82 -8.92 -0.79 17.80
N THR A 83 -7.73 -0.49 17.27
CA THR A 83 -7.37 0.87 16.95
C THR A 83 -8.35 1.21 15.84
N THR A 84 -9.44 1.85 16.22
CA THR A 84 -10.53 2.24 15.33
C THR A 84 -9.99 3.32 14.41
N PHE A 85 -9.26 2.89 13.39
CA PHE A 85 -8.77 3.78 12.36
C PHE A 85 -9.98 4.38 11.66
N TYR A 86 -10.06 5.71 11.61
CA TYR A 86 -11.24 6.39 11.11
C TYR A 86 -11.17 6.55 9.59
N PHE A 87 -11.46 5.45 8.89
CA PHE A 87 -11.40 5.29 7.43
C PHE A 87 -12.15 6.36 6.63
N LYS A 88 -13.22 6.92 7.20
CA LYS A 88 -14.06 7.94 6.57
C LYS A 88 -13.42 9.33 6.49
N LYS A 89 -12.55 9.71 7.42
CA LYS A 89 -11.87 11.03 7.42
C LYS A 89 -10.36 10.96 7.30
N LEU A 90 -9.75 9.80 7.55
CA LEU A 90 -8.30 9.63 7.47
C LEU A 90 -7.94 8.77 6.26
N CYS A 91 -6.90 9.19 5.55
CA CYS A 91 -6.28 8.39 4.52
C CYS A 91 -5.70 7.13 5.15
N PHE A 92 -6.22 5.94 4.82
CA PHE A 92 -5.72 4.70 5.42
C PHE A 92 -4.25 4.38 5.06
N ILE A 93 -3.72 5.02 4.02
CA ILE A 93 -2.33 4.87 3.58
C ILE A 93 -1.37 5.68 4.47
N CYS A 94 -1.56 7.00 4.58
CA CYS A 94 -0.64 7.86 5.33
C CYS A 94 -1.11 8.21 6.75
N GLY A 95 -2.39 8.03 7.08
CA GLY A 95 -3.00 8.39 8.36
C GLY A 95 -3.38 9.87 8.50
N LEU A 96 -3.16 10.70 7.47
CA LEU A 96 -3.51 12.12 7.46
C LEU A 96 -4.95 12.35 7.01
N GLU A 97 -5.51 13.52 7.34
CA GLU A 97 -6.86 13.92 6.93
C GLU A 97 -7.07 13.80 5.40
N ALA A 98 -8.13 13.08 5.05
CA ALA A 98 -8.69 12.92 3.72
C ALA A 98 -10.12 13.50 3.72
N ASP A 99 -10.24 14.73 4.20
CA ASP A 99 -11.51 15.44 4.22
C ASP A 99 -11.65 16.37 3.00
N VAL A 100 -12.83 16.33 2.40
CA VAL A 100 -13.18 16.99 1.13
C VAL A 100 -13.29 18.52 1.31
N VAL A 101 -13.33 19.00 2.55
CA VAL A 101 -13.72 20.37 2.93
C VAL A 101 -12.63 21.43 2.66
N LYS A 102 -11.45 21.07 2.15
CA LYS A 102 -10.41 22.05 1.73
C LYS A 102 -10.47 22.34 0.23
N GLU A 103 -11.63 22.72 -0.30
CA GLU A 103 -11.79 23.20 -1.68
C GLU A 103 -11.20 24.62 -1.92
N LYS A 104 -10.72 25.32 -0.88
CA LYS A 104 -10.15 26.69 -0.98
C LYS A 104 -8.64 26.75 -1.28
N LYS A 105 -8.07 25.84 -2.09
CA LYS A 105 -6.69 26.00 -2.60
C LYS A 105 -6.57 25.64 -4.09
N SER A 106 -5.62 26.32 -4.77
CA SER A 106 -5.48 26.35 -6.23
C SER A 106 -5.26 24.97 -6.87
N LYS A 107 -5.66 24.84 -8.15
CA LYS A 107 -5.73 23.59 -8.94
C LYS A 107 -4.43 22.76 -8.95
N ASN A 108 -3.26 23.37 -8.79
CA ASN A 108 -1.95 22.69 -8.91
C ASN A 108 -1.49 21.94 -7.65
N VAL A 109 -2.22 22.05 -6.52
CA VAL A 109 -1.81 21.46 -5.23
C VAL A 109 -2.84 20.44 -4.69
N ARG A 110 -3.93 20.16 -5.41
CA ARG A 110 -4.98 19.24 -4.94
C ARG A 110 -4.40 17.83 -4.72
N ASP A 111 -4.38 17.36 -3.48
CA ASP A 111 -4.40 15.93 -3.22
C ASP A 111 -5.81 15.46 -3.52
N LEU A 112 -6.00 14.89 -4.71
CA LEU A 112 -7.25 14.21 -5.07
C LEU A 112 -7.49 13.11 -4.03
N ILE A 113 -8.61 13.19 -3.33
CA ILE A 113 -9.06 12.16 -2.39
C ILE A 113 -9.97 11.20 -3.17
N SER A 114 -9.85 9.90 -2.89
CA SER A 114 -10.73 8.90 -3.48
C SER A 114 -11.19 7.91 -2.43
N CYS A 115 -12.41 7.40 -2.65
CA CYS A 115 -13.02 6.38 -1.81
C CYS A 115 -12.79 5.01 -2.44
N VAL A 116 -12.65 4.00 -1.61
CA VAL A 116 -12.61 2.61 -2.06
C VAL A 116 -14.00 2.21 -2.54
N SER A 117 -14.09 1.78 -3.79
CA SER A 117 -15.36 1.40 -4.43
C SER A 117 -15.40 -0.07 -4.87
N THR A 118 -14.27 -0.77 -4.83
CA THR A 118 -14.15 -2.17 -5.28
C THR A 118 -13.90 -3.10 -4.09
N ILE A 119 -14.64 -4.20 -4.05
CA ILE A 119 -14.55 -5.19 -2.95
C ILE A 119 -13.16 -5.84 -2.91
N ASN A 120 -12.59 -6.15 -4.08
CA ASN A 120 -11.26 -6.76 -4.21
C ASN A 120 -10.11 -5.77 -3.94
N PHE A 121 -10.40 -4.51 -3.59
CA PHE A 121 -9.36 -3.50 -3.36
C PHE A 121 -8.44 -3.87 -2.19
N LYS A 122 -9.02 -4.50 -1.16
CA LYS A 122 -8.27 -4.96 0.02
C LYS A 122 -7.26 -6.04 -0.38
N ASP A 123 -7.70 -7.03 -1.15
CA ASP A 123 -6.86 -8.16 -1.57
C ASP A 123 -5.69 -7.68 -2.44
N ASN A 124 -5.97 -6.76 -3.38
CA ASN A 124 -4.94 -6.12 -4.20
C ASN A 124 -3.84 -5.44 -3.37
N ILE A 125 -4.15 -4.85 -2.20
CA ILE A 125 -3.16 -4.24 -1.32
C ILE A 125 -2.41 -5.28 -0.48
N LEU A 126 -3.10 -6.35 -0.06
CA LEU A 126 -2.50 -7.43 0.72
C LEU A 126 -1.50 -8.23 -0.11
N GLU A 127 -1.79 -8.43 -1.40
CA GLU A 127 -0.93 -9.12 -2.38
C GLU A 127 0.33 -8.33 -2.76
N LEU A 128 0.43 -7.03 -2.41
CA LEU A 128 1.62 -6.24 -2.71
C LEU A 128 2.87 -6.86 -2.03
N PRO A 129 3.97 -7.05 -2.76
CA PRO A 129 5.18 -7.64 -2.22
C PRO A 129 5.81 -6.71 -1.19
N ASP A 130 6.14 -7.25 -0.01
CA ASP A 130 6.86 -6.51 1.02
C ASP A 130 8.30 -6.30 0.56
N LYS A 131 8.61 -5.12 0.01
CA LYS A 131 10.00 -4.76 -0.29
C LYS A 131 10.75 -4.51 1.02
N LYS A 132 12.02 -4.92 1.08
CA LYS A 132 12.90 -4.70 2.24
C LYS A 132 12.97 -3.19 2.53
N GLY A 133 12.36 -2.75 3.63
CA GLY A 133 12.36 -1.35 4.08
C GLY A 133 11.00 -0.63 4.03
N ASP A 134 9.95 -1.24 3.47
CA ASP A 134 8.64 -0.59 3.36
C ASP A 134 7.83 -0.65 4.68
N ASP A 135 8.19 0.23 5.62
CA ASP A 135 7.43 0.43 6.87
C ASP A 135 6.00 0.94 6.60
N VAL A 136 5.81 1.65 5.47
CA VAL A 136 4.52 2.15 5.02
C VAL A 136 3.58 0.99 4.67
N LEU A 137 3.99 0.05 3.80
CA LEU A 137 3.13 -1.05 3.38
C LEU A 137 2.74 -1.95 4.56
N LYS A 138 3.68 -2.24 5.46
CA LYS A 138 3.41 -3.00 6.70
C LYS A 138 2.38 -2.29 7.58
N THR A 139 2.47 -0.97 7.70
CA THR A 139 1.52 -0.16 8.46
C THR A 139 0.14 -0.16 7.81
N VAL A 140 0.07 -0.03 6.49
CA VAL A 140 -1.19 -0.10 5.74
C VAL A 140 -1.86 -1.46 5.90
N LYS A 141 -1.12 -2.56 5.70
CA LYS A 141 -1.61 -3.93 5.88
C LYS A 141 -2.18 -4.11 7.28
N LYS A 142 -1.48 -3.66 8.34
CA LYS A 142 -1.98 -3.70 9.72
C LYS A 142 -3.29 -2.93 9.91
N ARG A 143 -3.45 -1.75 9.29
CA ARG A 143 -4.68 -0.95 9.38
C ARG A 143 -5.86 -1.65 8.71
N ILE A 144 -5.68 -2.19 7.51
CA ILE A 144 -6.76 -2.81 6.73
C ILE A 144 -7.05 -4.26 7.12
N SER A 145 -6.14 -4.94 7.82
CA SER A 145 -6.29 -6.36 8.19
C SER A 145 -7.54 -6.62 9.04
N PHE A 146 -7.87 -5.67 9.92
CA PHE A 146 -9.00 -5.79 10.85
C PHE A 146 -10.32 -5.30 10.27
N GLU A 147 -10.29 -4.59 9.14
CA GLU A 147 -11.50 -4.10 8.47
C GLU A 147 -11.99 -5.17 7.49
N ILE A 148 -13.24 -5.61 7.63
CA ILE A 148 -13.77 -6.69 6.80
C ILE A 148 -14.03 -6.18 5.38
N ASP A 149 -14.64 -4.99 5.28
CA ASP A 149 -15.03 -4.37 4.02
C ASP A 149 -14.66 -2.88 4.02
N LEU A 150 -13.67 -2.53 3.20
CA LEU A 150 -13.20 -1.15 3.04
C LEU A 150 -14.24 -0.25 2.34
N VAL A 151 -15.13 -0.82 1.52
CA VAL A 151 -16.22 -0.10 0.87
C VAL A 151 -17.27 0.26 1.91
N ALA A 152 -17.68 -0.69 2.74
CA ALA A 152 -18.62 -0.44 3.84
C ALA A 152 -18.07 0.56 4.88
N ALA A 153 -16.75 0.55 5.10
CA ALA A 153 -16.07 1.52 5.96
C ALA A 153 -15.90 2.93 5.32
N GLU A 154 -16.37 3.12 4.08
CA GLU A 154 -16.17 4.32 3.26
C GLU A 154 -14.70 4.78 3.23
N ALA A 155 -13.77 3.82 3.11
CA ALA A 155 -12.35 4.08 3.26
C ALA A 155 -11.84 5.07 2.22
N ARG A 156 -11.10 6.09 2.70
CA ARG A 156 -10.53 7.15 1.87
C ARG A 156 -9.02 7.05 1.77
N TYR A 157 -8.49 7.54 0.67
CA TYR A 157 -7.05 7.70 0.47
C TYR A 157 -6.72 8.90 -0.42
N HIS A 158 -5.52 9.45 -0.27
CA HIS A 158 -4.99 10.40 -1.25
C HIS A 158 -4.48 9.64 -2.48
N GLN A 159 -4.86 10.09 -3.67
CA GLN A 159 -4.40 9.54 -4.95
C GLN A 159 -2.85 9.56 -5.07
N LYS A 160 -2.18 10.53 -4.44
CA LYS A 160 -0.71 10.55 -4.39
C LYS A 160 -0.15 9.44 -3.48
N CYS A 161 -0.80 9.16 -2.36
CA CYS A 161 -0.42 8.07 -1.46
C CYS A 161 -0.58 6.71 -2.14
N PHE A 162 -1.69 6.50 -2.88
CA PHE A 162 -1.90 5.27 -3.63
C PHE A 162 -0.85 5.08 -4.73
N ARG A 163 -0.54 6.13 -5.50
CA ARG A 163 0.54 6.10 -6.49
C ARG A 163 1.89 5.78 -5.87
N LYS A 164 2.22 6.38 -4.72
CA LYS A 164 3.46 6.07 -3.98
C LYS A 164 3.49 4.65 -3.42
N LEU A 165 2.35 4.07 -3.11
CA LEU A 165 2.24 2.70 -2.59
C LEU A 165 2.51 1.67 -3.69
N HIS A 166 1.93 1.84 -4.88
CA HIS A 166 2.11 0.93 -6.02
C HIS A 166 3.41 1.19 -6.78
N ASN A 167 3.76 2.45 -6.94
CA ASN A 167 5.02 2.90 -7.49
C ASN A 167 5.76 3.63 -6.37
N PRO A 168 6.37 2.89 -5.41
CA PRO A 168 7.36 3.50 -4.55
C PRO A 168 8.41 3.97 -5.52
N GLY A 169 8.42 5.28 -5.77
CA GLY A 169 9.46 5.89 -6.57
C GLY A 169 10.75 5.31 -6.00
N THR A 170 11.61 4.77 -6.85
CA THR A 170 13.01 4.60 -6.50
C THR A 170 13.36 5.90 -5.77
N GLY A 171 13.61 5.82 -4.47
CA GLY A 171 13.83 6.99 -3.62
C GLY A 171 15.19 7.62 -3.92
N GLU A 172 15.96 6.98 -4.80
CA GLU A 172 16.86 7.71 -5.66
C GLU A 172 15.99 8.66 -6.48
N LYS A 173 16.18 9.97 -6.26
CA LYS A 173 16.15 10.86 -7.41
C LYS A 173 16.80 10.06 -8.53
N LYS A 174 16.02 9.58 -9.50
CA LYS A 174 16.57 9.33 -10.83
C LYS A 174 16.91 10.73 -11.27
N SER A 175 18.04 11.23 -10.75
CA SER A 175 18.99 11.97 -11.53
C SER A 175 18.91 11.28 -12.87
N ARG A 176 18.28 11.94 -13.84
CA ARG A 176 18.62 11.74 -15.24
C ARG A 176 20.10 11.38 -15.26
N PRO A 177 20.54 10.24 -15.83
CA PRO A 177 21.85 9.67 -15.56
C PRO A 177 22.94 10.69 -15.87
N GLN A 178 23.28 11.49 -14.87
CA GLN A 178 24.11 12.69 -15.00
C GLN A 178 25.52 12.22 -15.29
N ASN A 179 25.90 11.10 -14.66
CA ASN A 179 27.13 10.36 -14.91
C ASN A 179 27.31 9.92 -16.38
N ASN A 180 26.22 9.63 -17.12
CA ASN A 180 26.34 9.29 -18.54
C ASN A 180 26.48 10.53 -19.42
N ILE A 181 25.86 11.65 -19.04
CA ILE A 181 25.99 12.91 -19.77
C ILE A 181 27.41 13.44 -19.62
N ASP A 182 27.95 13.49 -18.40
CA ASP A 182 29.28 14.06 -18.16
C ASP A 182 30.37 13.19 -18.81
N ALA A 183 30.27 11.85 -18.74
CA ALA A 183 31.18 10.94 -19.45
C ALA A 183 31.07 11.07 -20.99
N ALA A 184 29.84 11.20 -21.52
CA ALA A 184 29.63 11.45 -22.94
C ALA A 184 30.22 12.80 -23.39
N MET A 185 30.02 13.85 -22.59
CA MET A 185 30.55 15.18 -22.91
C MET A 185 32.08 15.23 -22.81
N GLU A 186 32.72 14.46 -21.91
CA GLU A 186 34.18 14.38 -21.84
C GLU A 186 34.81 13.86 -23.13
N ASN A 187 34.17 12.88 -23.79
CA ASN A 187 34.59 12.40 -25.11
C ASN A 187 34.44 13.49 -26.18
N VAL A 188 33.33 14.25 -26.14
CA VAL A 188 33.10 15.38 -27.05
C VAL A 188 34.16 16.48 -26.85
N PHE A 189 34.47 16.81 -25.60
CA PHE A 189 35.47 17.82 -25.29
C PHE A 189 36.88 17.38 -25.67
N SER A 190 37.25 16.14 -25.36
CA SER A 190 38.53 15.56 -25.76
C SER A 190 38.67 15.52 -27.28
N TYR A 191 37.58 15.25 -28.01
CA TYR A 191 37.59 15.32 -29.47
C TYR A 191 37.85 16.74 -29.96
N ILE A 192 37.13 17.75 -29.43
CA ILE A 192 37.32 19.15 -29.82
C ILE A 192 38.73 19.67 -29.49
N GLU A 193 39.28 19.31 -28.32
CA GLU A 193 40.58 19.80 -27.85
C GLU A 193 41.78 19.18 -28.59
N ASN A 194 41.62 17.99 -29.15
CA ASN A 194 42.67 17.28 -29.87
C ASN A 194 42.54 17.37 -31.40
N HIS A 195 41.50 18.05 -31.91
CA HIS A 195 41.24 18.15 -33.33
C HIS A 195 41.75 19.49 -33.87
N GLU A 196 42.35 19.47 -35.07
CA GLU A 196 42.94 20.67 -35.69
C GLU A 196 41.86 21.65 -36.19
N ASP A 197 40.69 21.11 -36.57
CA ASP A 197 39.57 21.95 -37.02
C ASP A 197 38.93 22.71 -35.85
N CYS A 198 38.66 23.98 -36.08
CA CYS A 198 37.99 24.87 -35.13
C CYS A 198 36.46 24.94 -35.38
N GLN A 199 35.92 24.10 -36.26
CA GLN A 199 34.53 24.15 -36.71
C GLN A 199 33.92 22.75 -36.73
N PHE A 200 32.77 22.58 -36.08
CA PHE A 200 32.08 21.29 -35.99
C PHE A 200 30.56 21.43 -36.18
N THR A 201 29.94 20.39 -36.71
CA THR A 201 28.48 20.20 -36.74
C THR A 201 28.02 19.40 -35.52
N LEU A 202 26.75 19.56 -35.12
CA LEU A 202 26.15 18.67 -34.10
C LEU A 202 26.23 17.19 -34.49
N SER A 203 26.16 16.89 -35.78
CA SER A 203 26.22 15.52 -36.30
C SER A 203 27.59 14.89 -36.05
N GLU A 204 28.67 15.62 -36.30
CA GLU A 204 30.05 15.18 -36.02
C GLU A 204 30.27 14.98 -34.52
N LEU A 205 29.83 15.93 -33.70
CA LEU A 205 29.93 15.81 -32.24
C LEU A 205 29.10 14.64 -31.67
N LYS A 206 28.06 14.19 -32.37
CA LYS A 206 27.28 13.01 -31.97
C LYS A 206 27.87 11.70 -32.45
N GLN A 207 28.77 11.71 -33.44
CA GLN A 207 29.45 10.52 -33.92
C GLN A 207 30.53 10.06 -32.94
N THR A 208 31.07 10.96 -32.13
CA THR A 208 32.05 10.64 -31.06
C THR A 208 31.41 9.97 -29.84
N LEU A 209 30.08 9.85 -29.83
CA LEU A 209 29.30 9.28 -28.73
C LEU A 209 28.86 7.85 -29.04
N THR A 210 29.44 6.87 -28.34
CA THR A 210 29.18 5.44 -28.53
C THR A 210 27.97 4.94 -27.75
N ASP A 211 27.96 5.12 -26.43
CA ASP A 211 27.03 4.39 -25.54
C ASP A 211 25.82 5.23 -25.11
N TYR A 212 25.94 6.55 -25.16
CA TYR A 212 24.88 7.48 -24.74
C TYR A 212 24.91 8.74 -25.61
N LYS A 213 23.76 9.07 -26.22
CA LYS A 213 23.59 10.27 -27.05
C LYS A 213 22.70 11.27 -26.32
N PRO A 214 23.27 12.32 -25.69
CA PRO A 214 22.49 13.39 -25.09
C PRO A 214 21.68 14.15 -26.15
N ASP A 215 20.57 14.76 -25.71
CA ASP A 215 19.79 15.64 -26.57
C ASP A 215 20.63 16.82 -27.08
N ASP A 216 20.34 17.33 -28.28
CA ASP A 216 21.02 18.45 -28.94
C ASP A 216 21.07 19.69 -28.03
N LYS A 217 19.99 19.92 -27.27
CA LYS A 217 19.90 20.99 -26.27
C LYS A 217 20.91 20.79 -25.13
N THR A 218 21.13 19.55 -24.71
CA THR A 218 22.05 19.20 -23.62
C THR A 218 23.49 19.39 -24.06
N ILE A 219 23.83 18.93 -25.27
CA ILE A 219 25.15 19.15 -25.88
C ILE A 219 25.43 20.65 -26.00
N LYS A 220 24.45 21.42 -26.49
CA LYS A 220 24.56 22.87 -26.60
C LYS A 220 24.84 23.54 -25.25
N ILE A 221 24.03 23.25 -24.23
CA ILE A 221 24.19 23.83 -22.87
C ILE A 221 25.58 23.49 -22.31
N LYS A 222 26.02 22.23 -22.43
CA LYS A 222 27.31 21.79 -21.88
C LYS A 222 28.51 22.40 -22.61
N LEU A 223 28.39 22.65 -23.91
CA LEU A 223 29.40 23.37 -24.69
C LEU A 223 29.47 24.85 -24.29
N GLU A 224 28.33 25.49 -24.09
CA GLU A 224 28.24 26.87 -23.58
C GLU A 224 28.79 26.97 -22.14
N GLU A 225 28.53 25.97 -21.29
CA GLU A 225 29.09 25.90 -19.93
C GLU A 225 30.62 25.74 -19.92
N LYS A 226 31.21 24.90 -20.79
CA LYS A 226 32.66 24.64 -20.79
C LYS A 226 33.46 25.74 -21.48
N TYR A 227 32.99 26.21 -22.62
CA TYR A 227 33.77 27.13 -23.48
C TYR A 227 33.30 28.57 -23.38
N SER A 228 32.07 28.83 -22.91
CA SER A 228 31.47 30.16 -22.71
C SER A 228 31.82 31.13 -23.85
N ASP A 229 32.75 32.06 -23.64
CA ASP A 229 33.10 33.09 -24.64
C ASP A 229 33.96 32.55 -25.82
N ARG A 230 34.43 31.30 -25.74
CA ARG A 230 35.25 30.65 -26.77
C ARG A 230 34.46 29.82 -27.76
N ILE A 231 33.14 29.83 -27.67
CA ILE A 231 32.28 29.12 -28.62
C ILE A 231 31.30 30.06 -29.29
N VAL A 232 31.25 30.02 -30.63
CA VAL A 232 30.25 30.73 -31.43
C VAL A 232 29.36 29.73 -32.13
N ILE A 233 28.07 29.81 -31.86
CA ILE A 233 27.07 28.89 -32.42
C ILE A 233 26.30 29.65 -33.49
N THR A 234 26.43 29.22 -34.75
CA THR A 234 25.68 29.79 -35.87
C THR A 234 24.69 28.78 -36.40
N ALA A 235 23.41 29.15 -36.40
CA ALA A 235 22.37 28.40 -37.10
C ALA A 235 22.26 28.96 -38.53
N LYS A 236 22.66 28.18 -39.53
CA LYS A 236 22.49 28.57 -40.93
C LYS A 236 21.15 28.05 -41.42
N ILE A 237 20.32 28.88 -42.04
CA ILE A 237 19.11 28.42 -42.75
C ILE A 237 19.34 28.65 -44.24
N PRO A 238 19.25 27.63 -45.12
CA PRO A 238 19.05 26.20 -44.83
C PRO A 238 20.41 25.49 -44.66
N GLY A 239 20.77 25.08 -43.44
CA GLY A 239 22.03 24.37 -43.19
C GLY A 239 22.15 23.82 -41.76
N PRO A 240 23.15 22.97 -41.49
CA PRO A 240 23.41 22.49 -40.13
C PRO A 240 23.90 23.61 -39.22
N THR A 241 23.58 23.51 -37.93
CA THR A 241 24.16 24.39 -36.90
C THR A 241 25.66 24.13 -36.79
N MET A 242 26.46 25.17 -36.99
CA MET A 242 27.92 25.13 -36.88
C MET A 242 28.37 25.71 -35.55
N TYR A 243 29.35 25.05 -34.93
CA TYR A 243 29.99 25.41 -33.67
C TYR A 243 31.44 25.78 -33.96
N TYR A 244 31.81 27.04 -33.75
CA TYR A 244 33.17 27.53 -33.92
C TYR A 244 33.84 27.66 -32.56
N PHE A 245 35.04 27.10 -32.43
CA PHE A 245 35.83 27.13 -31.19
C PHE A 245 37.08 27.98 -31.41
N PHE A 246 37.38 28.87 -30.46
CA PHE A 246 38.61 29.65 -30.48
C PHE A 246 39.66 28.96 -29.59
N PRO A 247 40.71 28.35 -30.17
CA PRO A 247 41.79 27.76 -29.38
C PRO A 247 42.48 28.83 -28.54
N ARG A 248 42.98 28.45 -27.36
CA ARG A 248 43.77 29.38 -26.53
C ARG A 248 45.01 29.81 -27.32
N PRO A 249 45.37 31.10 -27.32
CA PRO A 249 46.68 31.50 -27.83
C PRO A 249 47.75 30.78 -27.01
N SER A 250 48.62 30.05 -27.70
CA SER A 250 49.84 29.49 -27.13
C SER A 250 50.71 30.66 -26.66
N LEU A 251 50.89 30.77 -25.34
CA LEU A 251 51.96 31.56 -24.74
C LEU A 251 53.27 30.78 -24.79
#